data_AF-A0A3M8H4G0-F1
#
_entry.id   AF-A0A3M8H4G0-F1
#
_cell.length_a   1.000
_cell.length_b   1.000
_cell.length_c   1.000
_cell.angle_alpha   90.00
_cell.angle_beta   90.00
_cell.angle_gamma   90.00
#
_symmetry.space_group_name_H-M   'P 1'
#
loop_
_entity.id
_entity.type
_entity.pdbx_description
1 polymer ?
#
loop_
_entity_poly.entity_id
_entity_poly.type
_entity_poly.pdbx_seq_one_letter_code
_entity_poly.pdbx_strand_id
1 'polypeptide(L)' 'MIDNMFRNISNIPNMSNLNIPLEVMTQFISSAHLGVIRYWLNTDMKQTPEEISSMLVQMILKGPLEASGLIKNIMEQK' A
#
# COMPACT_ATOMS: atom_id res chain seq x y z
N MET A 1 -15.81 0.14 -4.45
CA MET A 1 -14.45 0.57 -4.04
C MET A 1 -13.39 -0.25 -4.77
N ILE A 2 -13.49 -1.58 -4.72
CA ILE A 2 -12.65 -2.51 -5.50
C ILE A 2 -12.78 -2.26 -7.02
N ASP A 3 -13.98 -1.98 -7.52
CA ASP A 3 -14.18 -1.72 -8.97
C ASP A 3 -13.48 -0.44 -9.47
N ASN A 4 -13.30 0.56 -8.60
CA ASN A 4 -12.55 1.78 -8.94
C ASN A 4 -11.04 1.54 -8.91
N MET A 5 -10.54 0.60 -8.09
CA MET A 5 -9.15 0.17 -8.12
C MET A 5 -8.79 -0.46 -9.46
N PHE A 6 -9.57 -1.45 -9.90
CA PHE A 6 -9.29 -2.14 -11.17
C PHE A 6 -9.39 -1.20 -12.39
N ARG A 7 -10.26 -0.19 -12.33
CA ARG A 7 -10.38 0.84 -13.35
C ARG A 7 -9.15 1.78 -13.42
N ASN A 8 -8.42 1.95 -12.32
CA ASN A 8 -7.15 2.70 -12.32
C ASN A 8 -5.96 1.84 -12.79
N ILE A 9 -5.99 0.53 -12.55
CA ILE A 9 -4.97 -0.42 -13.02
C ILE A 9 -4.96 -0.52 -14.55
N SER A 10 -6.12 -0.41 -15.22
CA SER A 10 -6.18 -0.36 -16.69
C SER A 10 -5.54 0.88 -17.31
N ASN A 11 -5.25 1.92 -16.51
CA ASN A 11 -4.54 3.14 -16.93
C ASN A 11 -3.08 3.15 -16.47
N ILE A 12 -2.48 2.00 -16.13
CA ILE A 12 -1.05 1.93 -15.82
C ILE A 12 -0.29 2.55 -17.00
N PRO A 13 0.42 3.67 -16.80
CA PRO A 13 1.17 4.31 -17.87
C PRO A 13 2.22 3.31 -18.37
N ASN A 14 2.58 3.43 -19.65
CA ASN A 14 3.66 2.63 -20.22
C ASN A 14 4.85 2.62 -19.23
N MET A 15 5.19 1.43 -18.73
CA MET A 15 6.21 1.22 -17.69
C MET A 15 7.60 1.72 -18.14
N SER A 16 7.75 2.14 -19.40
CA SER A 16 8.93 2.81 -19.95
C SER A 16 9.30 4.15 -19.28
N ASN A 17 8.36 4.81 -18.58
CA ASN A 17 8.58 6.14 -17.99
C ASN A 17 8.68 6.12 -16.45
N LEU A 18 8.97 4.96 -15.84
CA LEU A 18 9.13 4.88 -14.40
C LEU A 18 10.43 5.57 -13.94
N ASN A 19 10.34 6.41 -12.90
CA ASN A 19 11.51 7.02 -12.25
C ASN A 19 12.37 6.01 -11.48
N ILE A 20 11.83 4.81 -11.23
CA ILE A 20 12.46 3.74 -10.45
C ILE A 20 12.33 2.46 -11.28
N PRO A 21 13.37 1.60 -11.35
CA PRO A 21 13.27 0.33 -12.06
C PRO A 21 12.09 -0.51 -11.58
N LEU A 22 11.33 -1.08 -12.51
CA LEU A 22 10.14 -1.88 -12.22
C LEU A 22 10.45 -3.02 -11.23
N GLU A 23 11.58 -3.70 -11.40
CA GLU A 23 12.01 -4.78 -10.51
C GLU A 23 12.19 -4.32 -9.07
N VAL A 24 12.81 -3.15 -8.86
CA VAL A 24 12.99 -2.56 -7.53
C VAL A 24 11.63 -2.22 -6.91
N MET A 25 10.72 -1.65 -7.70
CA MET A 25 9.37 -1.32 -7.25
C MET A 25 8.58 -2.57 -6.85
N THR A 26 8.60 -3.61 -7.69
CA THR A 26 7.94 -4.89 -7.43
C THR A 26 8.51 -5.55 -6.17
N GLN A 27 9.84 -5.61 -6.04
CA GLN A 27 10.48 -6.19 -4.87
C GLN A 27 10.10 -5.44 -3.58
N PHE A 28 10.08 -4.11 -3.61
CA PHE A 28 9.68 -3.29 -2.47
C PHE A 28 8.21 -3.53 -2.08
N ILE A 29 7.29 -3.43 -3.03
CA ILE A 29 5.85 -3.60 -2.79
C ILE A 29 5.58 -5.01 -2.24
N SER A 30 6.09 -6.05 -2.89
CA SER A 30 5.88 -7.43 -2.46
C SER A 30 6.45 -7.68 -1.06
N SER A 31 7.67 -7.20 -0.78
CA SER A 31 8.30 -7.37 0.54
C SER A 31 7.53 -6.67 1.65
N ALA A 32 7.06 -5.44 1.41
CA ALA A 32 6.26 -4.70 2.38
C ALA A 32 4.92 -5.41 2.70
N HIS A 33 4.23 -5.90 1.68
CA HIS A 33 2.95 -6.62 1.85
C HIS A 33 3.15 -7.94 2.61
N LEU A 34 4.15 -8.74 2.22
CA LEU A 34 4.49 -9.97 2.93
C LEU A 34 4.87 -9.70 4.38
N GLY A 35 5.58 -8.60 4.66
CA GLY A 35 5.91 -8.18 6.03
C GLY A 35 4.68 -7.91 6.88
N VAL A 36 3.69 -7.18 6.35
CA VAL A 36 2.43 -6.89 7.05
C VAL A 36 1.59 -8.16 7.25
N ILE A 37 1.47 -9.02 6.23
CA ILE A 37 0.74 -10.29 6.36
C ILE A 37 1.41 -11.19 7.40
N ARG A 38 2.75 -11.29 7.38
CA ARG A 38 3.50 -12.05 8.39
C ARG A 38 3.28 -11.50 9.80
N TYR A 39 3.32 -10.17 9.96
CA TYR A 39 3.03 -9.53 11.24
C TYR A 39 1.61 -9.86 11.73
N TRP A 40 0.62 -9.77 10.84
CA TRP A 40 -0.77 -10.07 11.15
C TRP A 40 -0.97 -11.52 11.62
N LEU A 41 -0.39 -12.48 10.88
CA LEU A 41 -0.41 -13.90 11.26
C LEU A 41 0.29 -14.17 12.60
N ASN A 42 1.42 -13.50 12.85
CA ASN A 42 2.20 -13.67 14.08
C ASN A 42 1.61 -12.96 15.30
N THR A 43 0.57 -12.16 15.13
CA THR A 43 -0.09 -11.42 16.21
C THR A 43 -1.52 -11.91 16.43
N ASP A 44 -1.73 -13.22 16.24
CA ASP A 44 -3.03 -13.89 16.39
C ASP A 44 -4.14 -13.28 15.55
N MET A 45 -3.79 -12.67 14.41
CA MET A 45 -4.76 -12.05 13.49
C MET A 45 -5.68 -11.04 14.18
N LYS A 46 -5.11 -10.11 14.95
CA LYS A 46 -5.84 -9.05 15.69
C LYS A 46 -6.89 -8.30 14.85
N GLN A 47 -6.58 -8.03 13.58
CA GLN A 47 -7.51 -7.44 12.61
C GLN A 47 -8.27 -8.55 11.86
N THR A 48 -9.48 -8.28 11.39
CA THR A 48 -10.13 -9.20 10.44
C THR A 48 -9.40 -9.21 9.09
N PRO A 49 -9.58 -10.26 8.26
CA PRO A 49 -9.04 -10.28 6.90
C PRO A 49 -9.47 -9.05 6.06
N GLU A 50 -10.70 -8.58 6.22
CA GLU A 50 -11.23 -7.40 5.54
C GLU A 50 -10.54 -6.11 6.01
N GLU A 51 -10.29 -5.98 7.31
CA GLU A 51 -9.60 -4.83 7.89
C GLU A 51 -8.15 -4.75 7.39
N ILE A 52 -7.38 -5.84 7.51
CA ILE A 52 -5.96 -5.84 7.13
C ILE A 52 -5.79 -5.67 5.61
N SER A 53 -6.68 -6.26 4.80
CA SER A 53 -6.67 -6.08 3.35
C SER A 53 -7.01 -4.65 2.94
N SER A 54 -7.99 -4.02 3.59
CA SER A 54 -8.30 -2.60 3.40
C SER A 54 -7.10 -1.70 3.74
N MET A 55 -6.37 -1.99 4.82
CA MET A 55 -5.15 -1.27 5.18
C MET A 55 -4.06 -1.41 4.11
N LEU A 56 -3.77 -2.63 3.64
CA LEU A 56 -2.79 -2.89 2.57
C LEU A 56 -3.13 -2.16 1.27
N VAL A 57 -4.41 -2.22 0.87
CA VAL A 57 -4.97 -1.49 -0.27
C VAL A 57 -4.73 0.02 -0.14
N GLN A 58 -4.99 0.59 1.04
CA GLN A 58 -4.75 2.02 1.29
C GLN A 58 -3.27 2.37 1.22
N MET A 59 -2.39 1.52 1.75
CA MET A 59 -0.93 1.73 1.67
C MET A 59 -0.40 1.67 0.23
N ILE A 60 -0.96 0.84 -0.65
CA ILE A 60 -0.62 0.83 -2.08
C ILE A 60 -1.07 2.14 -2.75
N LEU A 61 -2.33 2.55 -2.52
CA LEU A 61 -2.91 3.67 -3.26
C LEU A 61 -2.38 5.04 -2.83
N LYS A 62 -2.17 5.24 -1.53
CA LYS A 62 -1.77 6.54 -0.95
C LYS A 62 -0.30 6.58 -0.53
N GLY A 63 0.36 5.43 -0.50
CA GLY A 63 1.63 5.28 0.19
C GLY A 63 1.46 5.10 1.71
N PRO A 64 2.39 4.42 2.39
CA PRO A 64 2.25 4.09 3.82
C PRO A 64 2.18 5.31 4.76
N LEU A 65 2.93 6.38 4.46
CA LEU A 65 3.00 7.57 5.29
C LEU A 65 1.70 8.38 5.27
N GLU A 66 1.06 8.52 4.11
CA GLU A 66 -0.23 9.19 4.02
C GLU A 66 -1.35 8.30 4.57
N ALA A 67 -1.35 7.00 4.24
CA ALA A 67 -2.36 6.05 4.72
C ALA A 67 -2.39 5.94 6.26
N SER A 68 -1.25 6.09 6.93
CA SER A 68 -1.15 6.11 8.40
C SER A 68 -1.58 7.43 9.06
N GLY A 69 -1.79 8.50 8.27
CA GLY A 69 -2.05 9.84 8.79
C GLY A 69 -0.82 10.59 9.31
N LEU A 70 0.38 10.01 9.24
CA LEU A 70 1.61 10.63 9.75
C LEU A 70 1.93 11.96 9.08
N ILE A 71 1.79 12.05 7.75
CA ILE A 71 2.07 13.29 7.00
C ILE A 71 1.17 14.43 7.50
N LYS A 72 -0.13 14.15 7.66
CA LYS A 72 -1.10 15.13 8.16
C LYS A 72 -0.68 15.66 9.53
N ASN A 73 -0.36 14.76 10.46
CA ASN A 73 0.08 15.13 11.81
C ASN A 73 1.35 15.99 11.81
N ILE A 74 2.32 15.72 10.92
CA ILE A 74 3.55 16.52 10.80
C ILE A 74 3.26 17.93 10.27
N MET A 75 2.34 18.05 9.30
CA MET A 75 2.00 19.34 8.69
C MET A 75 1.14 20.23 9.61
N GLU A 76 0.27 19.64 10.42
CA GLU A 76 -0.60 20.38 11.36
C GLU A 76 0.14 20.86 12.64
N GLN A 77 1.34 20.36 12.90
CA GLN A 77 2.20 20.80 14.02
C GLN A 77 3.18 21.93 13.65
N LYS A 78 3.07 22.50 12.44
CA LYS A 78 3.79 23.71 12.01
C LYS A 78 2.88 24.92 12.02
#